data_AF-A0A7J9FE25-F1
#
_entry.id   AF-A0A7J9FE25-F1
#
_cell.length_a   1.000
_cell.length_b   1.000
_cell.length_c   1.000
_cell.angle_alpha   90.00
_cell.angle_beta   90.00
_cell.angle_gamma   90.00
#
_symmetry.space_group_name_H-M   'P 1'
#
loop_
_entity.id
_entity.type
_entity.pdbx_description
1 polymer ?
#
loop_
_entity_poly.entity_id
_entity_poly.type
_entity_poly.pdbx_seq_one_letter_code
_entity_poly.pdbx_strand_id
1 'polypeptide(L)'
;MSSFSLQNLFKFALFSVVFISMATLAIASFQFRVGGEGGWTKPTGNEPETYNEWASRNRFHVGDSLYFRYSNDSVLVVNHTSYTNCSVSNPILKFKDGDTVFEFDSSPQPAQSPMEDGGSNDEGDGWDSIWGPPPHNSTIKQAVASYFMTALGGMLVIMYLLM
;
A
#
# COMPACT_ATOMS: atom_id res chain seq x y z
N MET A 1 29.77 -43.48 -9.88
CA MET A 1 28.55 -42.75 -10.29
C MET A 1 27.57 -42.90 -9.15
N SER A 2 27.42 -41.83 -8.37
CA SER A 2 26.56 -41.79 -7.19
C SER A 2 25.15 -42.24 -7.55
N SER A 3 24.66 -43.27 -6.86
CA SER A 3 23.25 -43.62 -6.87
C SER A 3 22.51 -42.41 -6.31
N PHE A 4 21.93 -41.60 -7.19
CA PHE A 4 21.04 -40.52 -6.82
C PHE A 4 19.78 -41.19 -6.28
N SER A 5 19.82 -41.49 -4.98
CA SER A 5 18.81 -42.32 -4.31
C SER A 5 17.42 -41.70 -4.50
N LEU A 6 16.42 -42.52 -4.85
CA LEU A 6 15.01 -42.12 -4.96
C LEU A 6 14.54 -41.35 -3.71
N GLN A 7 15.13 -41.67 -2.56
CA GLN A 7 14.95 -40.98 -1.28
C GLN A 7 15.31 -39.49 -1.34
N ASN A 8 16.37 -39.12 -2.04
CA ASN A 8 16.81 -37.74 -2.19
C ASN A 8 15.87 -36.96 -3.12
N LEU A 9 15.38 -37.60 -4.19
CA LEU A 9 14.36 -37.01 -5.08
C LEU A 9 13.06 -36.71 -4.34
N PHE A 10 12.58 -37.62 -3.48
CA PHE A 10 11.39 -37.38 -2.65
C PHE A 10 11.58 -36.22 -1.67
N LYS A 11 12.78 -36.08 -1.08
CA LYS A 11 13.10 -34.96 -0.18
C LYS A 11 13.13 -33.63 -0.92
N PHE A 12 13.75 -33.55 -2.10
CA PHE A 12 13.76 -32.33 -2.92
C PHE A 12 12.36 -31.93 -3.38
N ALA A 13 11.52 -32.90 -3.76
CA ALA A 13 10.14 -32.65 -4.17
C ALA A 13 9.27 -32.14 -3.01
N LEU A 14 9.39 -32.72 -1.80
CA LEU A 14 8.68 -32.22 -0.62
C LEU A 14 9.13 -30.81 -0.25
N PHE A 15 10.42 -30.52 -0.32
CA PHE A 15 10.96 -29.20 -0.01
C PHE A 15 10.53 -28.14 -1.03
N SER A 16 10.49 -28.47 -2.33
CA SER A 16 10.02 -27.54 -3.35
C SER A 16 8.55 -27.20 -3.19
N VAL A 17 7.71 -28.17 -2.82
CA VAL A 17 6.28 -27.94 -2.51
C VAL A 17 6.13 -27.00 -1.31
N VAL A 18 6.91 -27.21 -0.24
CA VAL A 18 6.89 -26.32 0.94
C VAL A 18 7.37 -24.90 0.55
N PHE A 19 8.43 -24.79 -0.26
CA PHE A 19 8.96 -23.50 -0.70
C PHE A 19 7.98 -22.72 -1.58
N ILE A 20 7.33 -23.40 -2.54
CA ILE A 20 6.28 -22.81 -3.39
C ILE A 20 5.09 -22.37 -2.55
N SER A 21 4.67 -23.16 -1.55
CA SER A 21 3.58 -22.79 -0.63
C SER A 21 3.89 -21.56 0.23
N MET A 22 5.18 -21.34 0.54
CA MET A 22 5.62 -20.17 1.31
C MET A 22 5.70 -18.92 0.44
N ALA A 23 6.03 -19.07 -0.84
CA ALA A 23 6.07 -17.96 -1.81
C ALA A 23 4.68 -17.38 -2.11
N THR A 24 3.61 -18.18 -1.99
CA THR A 24 2.23 -17.70 -2.22
C THR A 24 1.66 -16.85 -1.08
N LEU A 25 2.37 -16.72 0.05
CA LEU A 25 1.91 -15.94 1.22
C LEU A 25 2.32 -14.45 1.18
N ALA A 26 3.00 -14.00 0.12
CA ALA A 26 3.58 -12.66 0.06
C ALA A 26 2.64 -11.55 -0.47
N ILE A 27 1.34 -11.83 -0.66
CA ILE A 27 0.36 -10.78 -1.02
C ILE A 27 -0.22 -10.22 0.28
N ALA A 28 0.53 -9.33 0.92
CA ALA A 28 0.04 -8.61 2.09
C ALA A 28 -0.74 -7.37 1.62
N SER A 29 -2.07 -7.45 1.64
CA SER A 29 -2.97 -6.29 1.54
C SER A 29 -2.99 -5.55 2.86
N PHE A 30 -2.86 -4.22 2.83
CA PHE A 30 -2.92 -3.39 4.03
C PHE A 30 -4.19 -2.52 4.05
N GLN A 31 -4.81 -2.39 5.23
CA GLN A 31 -5.93 -1.48 5.44
C GLN A 31 -5.47 -0.20 6.14
N PHE A 32 -5.59 0.92 5.45
CA PHE A 32 -5.25 2.25 5.94
C PHE A 32 -6.47 2.91 6.59
N ARG A 33 -6.37 3.24 7.87
CA ARG A 33 -7.41 3.99 8.58
C ARG A 33 -7.27 5.48 8.30
N VAL A 34 -8.21 6.05 7.55
CA VAL A 34 -8.19 7.45 7.13
C VAL A 34 -8.42 8.35 8.34
N GLY A 35 -7.55 9.35 8.54
CA GLY A 35 -7.63 10.28 9.69
C GLY A 35 -7.27 9.66 11.05
N GLY A 36 -6.71 8.45 11.08
CA GLY A 36 -6.27 7.81 12.32
C GLY A 36 -7.40 7.63 13.33
N GLU A 37 -7.21 8.11 14.57
CA GLU A 37 -8.24 8.05 15.60
C GLU A 37 -9.43 8.97 15.35
N GLY A 38 -9.19 10.15 14.75
CA GLY A 38 -10.21 11.15 14.43
C GLY A 38 -11.17 10.72 13.33
N GLY A 39 -10.76 9.77 12.48
CA GLY A 39 -11.59 9.21 11.42
C GLY A 39 -11.85 10.19 10.27
N TRP A 40 -12.95 9.95 9.55
CA TRP A 40 -13.41 10.80 8.46
C TRP A 40 -14.39 11.84 9.00
N THR A 41 -13.94 13.09 9.05
CA THR A 41 -14.69 14.23 9.57
C THR A 41 -14.30 15.49 8.82
N LYS A 42 -15.15 16.52 8.91
CA LYS A 42 -14.86 17.82 8.30
C LYS A 42 -13.63 18.46 8.99
N PRO A 43 -12.57 18.80 8.25
CA PRO A 43 -11.40 19.46 8.83
C PRO A 43 -11.78 20.79 9.49
N THR A 44 -11.31 20.99 10.72
CA THR A 44 -11.52 22.23 11.48
C THR A 44 -10.38 23.23 11.33
N GLY A 45 -9.25 22.79 10.77
CA GLY A 45 -7.99 23.56 10.69
C GLY A 45 -7.11 23.45 11.93
N ASN A 46 -7.58 22.81 13.01
CA ASN A 46 -6.81 22.61 14.25
C ASN A 46 -6.16 21.23 14.35
N GLU A 47 -6.34 20.39 13.33
CA GLU A 47 -5.82 19.03 13.31
C GLU A 47 -4.30 19.03 13.11
N PRO A 48 -3.56 18.10 13.74
CA PRO A 48 -2.10 18.04 13.63
C PRO A 48 -1.63 17.62 12.23
N GLU A 49 -2.51 17.02 11.43
CA GLU A 49 -2.22 16.53 10.09
C GLU A 49 -3.47 16.68 9.21
N THR A 50 -3.29 17.20 8.00
CA THR A 50 -4.33 17.26 6.98
C THR A 50 -4.48 15.92 6.23
N TYR A 51 -5.64 15.66 5.62
CA TYR A 51 -5.81 14.44 4.83
C TYR A 51 -4.84 14.32 3.65
N ASN A 52 -4.38 15.45 3.09
CA ASN A 52 -3.39 15.46 2.02
C ASN A 52 -1.99 15.06 2.53
N GLU A 53 -1.57 15.56 3.69
CA GLU A 53 -0.32 15.15 4.32
C GLU A 53 -0.35 13.68 4.74
N TRP A 54 -1.47 13.24 5.29
CA TRP A 54 -1.69 11.82 5.58
C TRP A 54 -1.59 10.96 4.32
N ALA A 55 -2.20 11.38 3.21
CA ALA A 55 -2.15 10.63 1.96
C ALA A 55 -0.72 10.59 1.37
N SER A 56 0.03 11.69 1.45
CA SER A 56 1.36 11.81 0.86
C SER A 56 2.42 10.95 1.56
N ARG A 57 2.27 10.70 2.87
CA ARG A 57 3.18 9.81 3.61
C ARG A 57 2.88 8.32 3.45
N ASN A 58 1.68 7.97 2.97
CA ASN A 58 1.26 6.60 2.76
C ASN A 58 1.51 6.17 1.30
N ARG A 59 1.76 4.87 1.09
CA ARG A 59 1.91 4.29 -0.25
C ARG A 59 0.87 3.20 -0.44
N PHE A 60 -0.03 3.44 -1.39
CA PHE A 60 -1.14 2.55 -1.72
C PHE A 60 -0.78 1.65 -2.90
N HIS A 61 -1.09 0.37 -2.79
CA HIS A 61 -0.91 -0.63 -3.84
C HIS A 61 -2.26 -1.26 -4.20
N VAL A 62 -2.31 -1.94 -5.34
CA VAL A 62 -3.48 -2.75 -5.71
C VAL A 62 -3.71 -3.82 -4.64
N GLY A 63 -4.95 -3.96 -4.19
CA GLY A 63 -5.35 -4.84 -3.09
C GLY A 63 -5.25 -4.21 -1.69
N ASP A 64 -4.65 -3.02 -1.54
CA ASP A 64 -4.78 -2.26 -0.30
C ASP A 64 -6.21 -1.70 -0.15
N SER A 65 -6.61 -1.34 1.06
CA SER A 65 -7.91 -0.72 1.32
C SER A 65 -7.82 0.53 2.19
N LEU A 66 -8.76 1.45 1.99
CA LEU A 66 -8.99 2.61 2.84
C LEU A 66 -10.21 2.34 3.72
N TYR A 67 -10.06 2.50 5.02
CA TYR A 67 -11.16 2.42 5.98
C TYR A 67 -11.54 3.82 6.46
N PHE A 68 -12.79 4.19 6.18
CA PHE A 68 -13.40 5.45 6.57
C PHE A 68 -14.44 5.19 7.66
N ARG A 69 -14.22 5.78 8.84
CA ARG A 69 -15.17 5.79 9.94
C ARG A 69 -15.74 7.19 10.14
N TYR A 70 -17.05 7.34 10.06
CA TYR A 70 -17.74 8.64 10.09
C TYR A 70 -19.16 8.54 10.63
N SER A 71 -19.68 9.65 11.16
CA SER A 71 -21.04 9.76 11.68
C SER A 71 -21.81 10.89 10.99
N ASN A 72 -23.02 10.62 10.51
CA ASN A 72 -23.88 11.59 9.80
C ASN A 72 -23.21 12.26 8.59
N ASP A 73 -22.26 11.58 7.95
CA ASP A 73 -21.56 12.03 6.76
C ASP A 73 -21.64 10.96 5.65
N SER A 74 -20.91 11.15 4.56
CA SER A 74 -20.80 10.21 3.45
C SER A 74 -19.41 10.22 2.84
N VAL A 75 -19.03 9.10 2.22
CA VAL A 75 -17.84 9.00 1.39
C VAL A 75 -18.26 8.93 -0.06
N LEU A 76 -17.69 9.80 -0.89
CA LEU A 76 -17.96 9.87 -2.33
C LEU A 76 -16.67 9.59 -3.09
N VAL A 77 -16.71 8.63 -4.01
CA VAL A 77 -15.65 8.47 -5.02
C VAL A 77 -16.03 9.35 -6.20
N VAL A 78 -15.15 10.27 -6.57
CA VAL A 78 -15.42 11.29 -7.59
C VAL A 78 -14.26 11.37 -8.57
N ASN A 79 -14.52 11.90 -9.77
CA ASN A 79 -13.44 12.24 -10.70
C ASN A 79 -12.70 13.51 -10.26
N HIS A 80 -11.55 13.77 -10.89
CA HIS A 80 -10.71 14.93 -10.58
C HIS A 80 -11.46 16.27 -10.64
N THR A 81 -12.20 16.54 -11.73
CA THR A 81 -12.95 17.80 -11.88
C THR A 81 -13.99 18.00 -10.78
N SER A 82 -14.67 16.94 -10.36
CA SER A 82 -15.67 17.01 -9.29
C SER A 82 -15.01 17.18 -7.93
N TYR A 83 -13.83 16.58 -7.70
CA TYR A 83 -13.02 16.82 -6.51
C TYR A 83 -12.60 18.30 -6.41
N THR A 84 -11.99 18.85 -7.46
CA THR A 84 -11.51 20.26 -7.48
C THR A 84 -12.64 21.27 -7.29
N ASN A 85 -13.81 21.02 -7.88
CA ASN A 85 -14.96 21.92 -7.77
C ASN A 85 -15.88 21.62 -6.58
N CYS A 86 -15.52 20.66 -5.72
CA CYS A 86 -16.37 20.18 -4.62
C CYS A 86 -17.79 19.78 -5.07
N SER A 87 -17.93 19.21 -6.28
CA SER A 87 -19.21 18.81 -6.85
C SER A 87 -19.64 17.43 -6.35
N VAL A 88 -20.82 17.36 -5.76
CA VAL A 88 -21.41 16.13 -5.19
C VAL A 88 -22.51 15.51 -6.05
N SER A 89 -22.77 16.09 -7.23
CA SER A 89 -23.97 15.78 -8.03
C SER A 89 -23.92 14.39 -8.67
N ASN A 90 -22.76 13.98 -9.19
CA ASN A 90 -22.58 12.73 -9.94
C ASN A 90 -21.35 11.95 -9.45
N PRO A 91 -21.39 11.39 -8.23
CA PRO A 91 -20.31 10.56 -7.73
C PRO A 91 -20.26 9.22 -8.48
N ILE A 92 -19.05 8.67 -8.63
CA ILE A 92 -18.81 7.33 -9.17
C ILE A 92 -19.36 6.27 -8.20
N LEU A 93 -19.05 6.43 -6.91
CA LEU A 93 -19.57 5.61 -5.82
C LEU A 93 -19.97 6.50 -4.64
N LYS A 94 -20.97 6.06 -3.87
CA LYS A 94 -21.49 6.79 -2.73
C LYS A 94 -21.78 5.84 -1.58
N PHE A 95 -21.18 6.14 -0.44
CA PHE A 95 -21.31 5.37 0.79
C PHE A 95 -21.92 6.22 1.90
N LYS A 96 -22.78 5.61 2.70
CA LYS A 96 -23.50 6.24 3.84
C LYS A 96 -23.66 5.28 5.02
N ASP A 97 -22.87 4.22 5.04
CA ASP A 97 -22.90 3.15 6.03
C ASP A 97 -22.19 3.54 7.34
N GLY A 98 -21.38 4.59 7.33
CA GLY A 98 -20.66 5.11 8.50
C GLY A 98 -19.33 4.40 8.78
N ASP A 99 -19.13 3.22 8.20
CA ASP A 99 -17.94 2.38 8.32
C ASP A 99 -17.57 1.78 6.96
N THR A 100 -17.13 2.64 6.02
CA THR A 100 -16.84 2.25 4.64
C THR A 100 -15.45 1.67 4.50
N VAL A 101 -15.33 0.55 3.78
CA VAL A 101 -14.04 0.03 3.28
C VAL A 101 -14.01 0.18 1.76
N PHE A 102 -13.01 0.88 1.24
CA PHE A 102 -12.76 1.06 -0.19
C PHE A 102 -11.48 0.34 -0.59
N GLU A 103 -11.57 -0.62 -1.50
CA GLU A 103 -10.42 -1.41 -1.98
C GLU A 103 -9.87 -0.85 -3.30
N PHE A 104 -8.55 -0.85 -3.44
CA PHE A 104 -7.88 -0.45 -4.68
C PHE A 104 -7.81 -1.63 -5.65
N ASP A 105 -8.84 -1.78 -6.50
CA ASP A 105 -8.89 -2.82 -7.55
C ASP A 105 -7.93 -2.56 -8.72
N SER A 106 -7.42 -1.34 -8.83
CA SER A 106 -6.49 -0.90 -9.87
C SER A 106 -5.51 0.13 -9.31
N SER A 107 -4.40 0.37 -10.03
CA SER A 107 -3.38 1.31 -9.58
C SER A 107 -4.00 2.69 -9.35
N PRO A 108 -3.90 3.28 -8.15
CA PRO A 108 -4.39 4.62 -7.89
C PRO A 108 -3.71 5.61 -8.85
N GLN A 109 -4.48 6.51 -9.45
CA GLN A 109 -3.89 7.63 -10.17
C GLN A 109 -3.26 8.58 -9.15
N PRO A 110 -2.07 9.15 -9.43
CA PRO A 110 -1.50 10.18 -8.57
C PRO A 110 -2.50 11.33 -8.40
N ALA A 111 -2.74 11.74 -7.15
CA ALA A 111 -3.47 12.98 -6.91
C ALA A 111 -2.63 14.14 -7.48
N GLN A 112 -3.23 14.96 -8.33
CA GLN A 112 -2.56 16.19 -8.78
C GLN A 112 -2.39 17.12 -7.58
N SER A 113 -1.19 17.69 -7.44
CA SER A 113 -0.91 18.70 -6.42
C SER A 113 -1.94 19.83 -6.52
N PRO A 114 -2.42 20.40 -5.40
CA PRO A 114 -3.24 21.59 -5.44
C PRO A 114 -2.55 22.64 -6.31
N MET A 115 -3.27 23.13 -7.33
CA MET A 115 -2.79 24.17 -8.23
C MET A 115 -2.48 25.41 -7.38
N GLU A 116 -1.20 25.73 -7.19
CA GLU A 116 -0.79 27.03 -6.66
C GLU A 116 -1.27 28.09 -7.66
N ASP A 117 -2.07 29.04 -7.17
CA ASP A 117 -2.55 30.16 -7.97
C ASP A 117 -1.34 30.95 -8.49
N GLY A 118 -1.25 31.04 -9.82
CA GLY A 118 0.01 31.27 -10.52
C GLY A 118 0.65 32.64 -10.35
N GLY A 119 1.98 32.67 -10.44
CA GLY A 119 2.75 33.90 -10.48
C GLY A 119 4.26 33.80 -10.64
N SER A 120 4.79 33.05 -11.62
CA SER A 120 6.03 33.44 -12.32
C SER A 120 6.23 32.61 -13.60
N ASN A 121 6.63 33.29 -14.67
CA ASN A 121 7.09 32.65 -15.90
C ASN A 121 8.51 32.12 -15.65
N ASP A 122 8.64 30.87 -15.23
CA ASP A 122 9.91 30.19 -15.20
C ASP A 122 9.83 28.96 -16.12
N GLU A 123 10.41 29.14 -17.30
CA GLU A 123 10.66 28.08 -18.26
C GLU A 123 11.94 27.36 -17.85
N GLY A 124 11.78 26.19 -17.22
CA GLY A 124 12.88 25.34 -16.78
C GLY A 124 12.41 24.04 -16.12
N ASP A 125 12.91 22.91 -16.66
CA ASP A 125 13.31 21.66 -15.97
C ASP A 125 12.45 21.13 -14.80
N GLY A 126 11.94 19.90 -14.78
CA GLY A 126 12.42 18.64 -15.32
C GLY A 126 11.64 17.54 -14.58
N TRP A 127 11.26 16.47 -15.28
CA TRP A 127 10.33 15.43 -14.79
C TRP A 127 10.98 14.41 -13.84
N ASP A 128 11.97 14.83 -13.05
CA ASP A 128 12.91 13.90 -12.41
C ASP A 128 12.65 13.70 -10.91
N SER A 129 11.66 14.40 -10.33
CA SER A 129 11.37 14.37 -8.89
C SER A 129 10.18 13.48 -8.48
N ILE A 130 9.56 12.76 -9.43
CA ILE A 130 8.34 11.96 -9.19
C ILE A 130 8.56 10.73 -8.29
N TRP A 131 9.81 10.32 -8.06
CA TRP A 131 10.14 9.25 -7.12
C TRP A 131 11.28 9.65 -6.19
N GLY A 132 11.02 10.58 -5.27
CA GLY A 132 11.88 10.77 -4.11
C GLY A 132 12.13 9.44 -3.38
N PRO A 133 13.33 9.23 -2.79
CA PRO A 133 13.63 8.01 -2.07
C PRO A 133 12.60 7.80 -0.94
N PRO A 134 12.14 6.56 -0.69
CA PRO A 134 11.17 6.30 0.35
C PRO A 134 11.66 6.82 1.71
N PRO A 135 10.77 7.35 2.57
CA PRO A 135 11.13 7.65 3.94
C PRO A 135 11.67 6.39 4.61
N HIS A 136 12.84 6.52 5.24
CA HIS A 136 13.65 5.47 5.83
C HIS A 136 12.97 4.71 7.00
N ASN A 137 11.71 5.00 7.30
CA ASN A 137 11.01 4.55 8.50
C ASN A 137 9.75 3.71 8.22
N SER A 138 9.75 2.90 7.16
CA SER A 138 8.80 1.79 7.04
C SER A 138 9.30 0.59 7.87
N THR A 139 9.20 0.70 9.20
CA THR A 139 9.58 -0.34 10.16
C THR A 139 8.87 -1.67 9.89
N ILE A 140 7.65 -1.62 9.35
CA ILE A 140 6.83 -2.81 9.06
C ILE A 140 7.30 -3.52 7.77
N LYS A 141 7.66 -2.78 6.71
CA LYS A 141 8.13 -3.39 5.45
C LYS A 141 9.56 -3.94 5.58
N GLN A 142 10.41 -3.30 6.39
CA GLN A 142 11.74 -3.82 6.73
C GLN A 142 11.66 -5.09 7.58
N ALA A 143 10.69 -5.18 8.50
CA ALA A 143 10.50 -6.38 9.31
C ALA A 143 10.17 -7.60 8.44
N VAL A 144 9.20 -7.51 7.52
CA VAL A 144 8.79 -8.64 6.69
C VAL A 144 9.90 -9.11 5.75
N ALA A 145 10.62 -8.18 5.11
CA ALA A 145 11.78 -8.51 4.29
C ALA A 145 12.92 -9.15 5.13
N SER A 146 13.16 -8.64 6.34
CA SER A 146 14.14 -9.21 7.28
C SER A 146 13.77 -10.63 7.71
N TYR A 147 12.50 -10.88 8.03
CA TYR A 147 12.01 -12.22 8.39
C TYR A 147 12.15 -13.21 7.22
N PHE A 148 11.82 -12.78 6.00
CA PHE A 148 11.96 -13.61 4.81
C PHE A 148 13.42 -14.00 4.54
N MET A 149 14.35 -13.03 4.63
CA MET A 149 15.78 -13.28 4.43
C MET A 149 16.38 -14.15 5.54
N THR A 150 15.90 -14.00 6.78
CA THR A 150 16.32 -14.83 7.91
C THR A 150 15.79 -16.26 7.76
N ALA A 151 14.54 -16.44 7.31
CA ALA A 151 13.95 -17.75 7.04
C ALA A 151 14.67 -18.46 5.88
N LEU A 152 15.04 -17.74 4.82
CA LEU A 152 15.86 -18.26 3.71
C LEU A 152 17.25 -18.69 4.18
N GLY A 153 17.93 -17.86 4.97
CA GLY A 153 19.23 -18.18 5.55
C GLY A 153 19.17 -19.42 6.43
N GLY A 154 18.17 -19.52 7.30
CA GLY A 154 17.96 -20.70 8.15
C GLY A 154 17.67 -21.97 7.35
N MET A 155 16.84 -21.86 6.29
CA MET A 155 16.52 -23.00 5.43
C MET A 155 17.73 -23.50 4.62
N LEU A 156 18.61 -22.61 4.14
CA LEU A 156 19.83 -22.99 3.44
C LEU A 156 20.84 -23.70 4.36
N VAL A 157 20.93 -23.26 5.63
CA VAL A 157 21.78 -23.93 6.63
C VAL A 157 21.24 -25.33 6.95
N ILE A 158 19.92 -25.49 7.13
CA ILE A 158 19.29 -26.80 7.36
C ILE A 158 19.49 -27.73 6.15
N MET A 159 19.39 -27.20 4.92
CA MET A 159 19.69 -27.96 3.69
C MET A 159 21.13 -28.49 3.68
N TYR A 160 22.10 -27.66 4.08
CA TYR A 160 23.51 -28.05 4.11
C TYR A 160 23.83 -29.08 5.19
N LEU A 161 23.04 -29.11 6.28
CA LEU A 161 23.20 -30.08 7.37
C LEU A 161 22.50 -31.43 7.10
N LEU A 162 21.57 -31.48 6.14
CA LEU A 162 20.79 -32.68 5.79
C LEU A 162 21.24 -33.36 4.47
N MET A 163 22.18 -32.75 3.73
CA MET A 163 22.90 -33.37 2.60
C MET A 163 24.13 -34.14 3.09
#